data_AF-A0A7C0ZII7-F1
#
_entry.id   AF-A0A7C0ZII7-F1
#
_cell.length_a   1.000
_cell.length_b   1.000
_cell.length_c   1.000
_cell.angle_alpha   90.00
_cell.angle_beta   90.00
_cell.angle_gamma   90.00
#
_symmetry.space_group_name_H-M   'P 1'
#
loop_
_entity.id
_entity.type
_entity.pdbx_description
1 polymer ?
#
loop_
_entity_poly.entity_id
_entity_poly.type
_entity_poly.pdbx_seq_one_letter_code
_entity_poly.pdbx_strand_id
1 'polypeptide(L)'
;MTFTHHFFRLELVSWVFLAALLFLGFSGYYLLLGRFYTTIYAISPAQAATAELLSFSIFLLAPLGLLSLRHYLTAPDLYGRLKLFLIFLLASSIWIKVAFLHQLEKQKPYFTRSISQMWSNFTPKKKIAVLFLGAFLIYNLGSLTFISQGLVFSGDEPHYLLMSHSLLLDGDLNLKNNYNQHDYRLYMRPYVTIDPHLAPKTQGKYSFHSPGISFLVLPFYALGYFGGGFFLPFLTRLGMTIWAAFLGIQLFLFLIKLKFQEKTALLAWTLFSFTSPLFFYSFHLYPEIPAAAISFYVFRKIYFLGRHSLKFFFFLGLLTVSLIWFHSLKYLFIMAPLFLYASWKIIRNSQSLQPWLTFCLGWTTMLSGYFLFQQQLYNSLSLSAISWRGAVSINESLKYVLFLIKCIPFPYRWETLLGYFLDQRDGLLLYSPIFFFALLGFIGLIKNNFRFLLLLLFVSAPYYLVSAWLTQRTGYAPQARPLVAVLWSFGLGLAFYLHRPPPKIISSIFKVCVFLSFLFPLLQLKFPHSLYQLTT
;
A
#
# COMPACT_ATOMS: atom_id res chain seq x y z
N MET A 1 -38.69 19.71 -9.69
CA MET A 1 -37.69 20.78 -9.52
C MET A 1 -37.78 21.70 -10.73
N THR A 2 -38.19 22.94 -10.54
CA THR A 2 -38.17 23.97 -11.59
C THR A 2 -36.72 24.40 -11.82
N PHE A 3 -36.14 24.02 -12.95
CA PHE A 3 -34.81 24.47 -13.35
C PHE A 3 -34.90 25.94 -13.78
N THR A 4 -34.57 26.86 -12.88
CA THR A 4 -34.45 28.29 -13.21
C THR A 4 -33.16 28.50 -13.99
N HIS A 5 -33.28 28.89 -15.26
CA HIS A 5 -32.15 29.29 -16.09
C HIS A 5 -31.53 30.57 -15.51
N HIS A 6 -30.36 30.45 -14.87
CA HIS A 6 -29.62 31.62 -14.38
C HIS A 6 -28.62 32.09 -15.45
N PHE A 7 -28.55 33.41 -15.66
CA PHE A 7 -27.68 34.04 -16.65
C PHE A 7 -26.61 34.87 -15.93
N PHE A 8 -25.33 34.50 -16.08
CA PHE A 8 -24.22 35.24 -15.51
C PHE A 8 -23.81 36.39 -16.46
N ARG A 9 -23.99 37.65 -16.04
CA ARG A 9 -23.39 38.83 -16.68
C ARG A 9 -22.27 39.39 -15.82
N LEU A 10 -21.04 39.30 -16.31
CA LEU A 10 -19.92 40.09 -15.78
C LEU A 10 -20.00 41.50 -16.34
N GLU A 11 -19.95 42.51 -15.47
CA GLU A 11 -19.81 43.90 -15.89
C GLU A 11 -18.42 44.16 -16.49
N LEU A 12 -18.34 45.13 -17.40
CA LEU A 12 -17.10 45.49 -18.10
C LEU A 12 -15.97 45.85 -17.13
N VAL A 13 -16.30 46.48 -16.01
CA VAL A 13 -15.32 46.87 -14.97
C VAL A 13 -14.72 45.63 -14.31
N SER A 14 -15.54 44.64 -13.98
CA SER A 14 -15.07 43.36 -13.44
C SER A 14 -14.18 42.62 -14.43
N TRP A 15 -14.50 42.70 -15.73
CA TRP A 15 -13.67 42.18 -16.81
C TRP A 15 -12.28 42.80 -16.85
N VAL A 16 -12.23 44.14 -16.86
CA VAL A 16 -10.96 44.89 -16.91
C VAL A 16 -10.13 44.61 -15.66
N PHE A 17 -10.75 44.56 -14.49
CA PHE A 17 -10.06 44.28 -13.24
C PHE A 17 -9.48 42.86 -13.17
N LEU A 18 -10.26 41.83 -13.58
CA LEU A 18 -9.78 40.45 -13.61
C LEU A 18 -8.64 40.27 -14.64
N ALA A 19 -8.79 40.89 -15.81
CA ALA A 19 -7.77 40.87 -16.85
C ALA A 19 -6.47 41.55 -16.38
N ALA A 20 -6.56 42.68 -15.67
CA ALA A 20 -5.40 43.38 -15.13
C ALA A 20 -4.69 42.57 -14.03
N LEU A 21 -5.42 41.95 -13.11
CA LEU A 21 -4.86 41.08 -12.06
C LEU A 21 -4.16 39.85 -12.65
N LEU A 22 -4.79 39.20 -13.63
CA LEU A 22 -4.19 38.08 -14.35
C LEU A 22 -2.95 38.54 -15.12
N PHE A 23 -3.02 39.67 -15.82
CA PHE A 23 -1.88 40.22 -16.56
C PHE A 23 -0.69 40.54 -15.64
N LEU A 24 -0.91 41.20 -14.50
CA LEU A 24 0.15 41.50 -13.52
C LEU A 24 0.73 40.22 -12.90
N GLY A 25 -0.11 39.26 -12.52
CA GLY A 25 0.31 37.97 -12.01
C GLY A 25 1.16 37.18 -13.02
N PHE A 26 0.73 37.14 -14.28
CA PHE A 26 1.48 36.49 -15.36
C PHE A 26 2.77 37.24 -15.72
N SER A 27 2.78 38.57 -15.65
CA SER A 27 3.96 39.40 -15.92
C SER A 27 5.06 39.20 -14.88
N GLY A 28 4.70 39.16 -13.59
CA GLY A 28 5.65 38.87 -12.51
C GLY A 28 6.20 37.44 -12.60
N TYR A 29 5.35 36.47 -12.96
CA TYR A 29 5.75 35.08 -13.14
C TYR A 29 6.64 34.87 -14.38
N TYR A 30 6.37 35.59 -15.48
CA TYR A 30 7.17 35.61 -16.72
C TYR A 30 8.62 36.02 -16.46
N LEU A 31 8.85 37.07 -15.67
CA LEU A 31 10.19 37.59 -15.39
C LEU A 31 11.04 36.62 -14.55
N LEU A 32 10.45 35.95 -13.56
CA LEU A 32 11.15 35.01 -12.69
C LEU A 32 11.61 33.75 -13.44
N LEU A 33 10.75 33.19 -14.30
CA LEU A 33 11.06 31.98 -15.06
C LEU A 33 11.96 32.23 -16.27
N GLY A 34 11.84 33.38 -16.93
CA GLY A 34 12.77 33.77 -18.00
C GLY A 34 14.22 33.73 -17.51
N ARG A 35 14.48 34.26 -16.30
CA ARG A 35 15.79 34.19 -15.64
C ARG A 35 16.22 32.76 -15.32
N PHE A 36 15.29 31.91 -14.90
CA PHE A 36 15.59 30.51 -14.61
C PHE A 36 16.12 29.77 -15.84
N TYR A 37 15.46 29.89 -17.00
CA TYR A 37 15.90 29.20 -18.20
C TYR A 37 17.23 29.73 -18.74
N THR A 38 17.43 31.05 -18.75
CA THR A 38 18.67 31.64 -19.25
C THR A 38 19.86 31.32 -18.35
N THR A 39 19.65 31.22 -17.03
CA THR A 39 20.73 30.94 -16.07
C THR A 39 21.09 29.45 -16.03
N ILE A 40 20.10 28.54 -16.02
CA ILE A 40 20.34 27.10 -15.83
C ILE A 40 20.62 26.39 -17.15
N TYR A 41 19.83 26.65 -18.19
CA TYR A 41 19.94 25.97 -19.48
C TYR A 41 20.75 26.74 -20.52
N ALA A 42 21.20 27.96 -20.18
CA ALA A 42 21.97 28.83 -21.06
C ALA A 42 21.33 29.01 -22.45
N ILE A 43 20.00 29.11 -22.49
CA ILE A 43 19.26 29.44 -23.71
C ILE A 43 19.17 30.95 -23.89
N SER A 44 18.97 31.41 -25.12
CA SER A 44 18.87 32.85 -25.39
C SER A 44 17.62 33.46 -24.72
N PRO A 45 17.66 34.74 -24.31
CA PRO A 45 16.49 35.42 -23.75
C PRO A 45 15.27 35.36 -24.67
N ALA A 46 15.47 35.42 -25.99
CA ALA A 46 14.41 35.33 -26.99
C ALA A 46 13.72 33.95 -27.00
N GLN A 47 14.48 32.86 -26.85
CA GLN A 47 13.94 31.51 -26.76
C GLN A 47 13.20 31.26 -25.43
N ALA A 48 13.73 31.79 -24.32
CA ALA A 48 13.07 31.73 -23.02
C ALA A 48 11.72 32.49 -23.05
N ALA A 49 11.70 33.68 -23.67
CA ALA A 49 10.50 34.49 -23.83
C ALA A 49 9.43 33.78 -24.66
N THR A 50 9.80 33.14 -25.77
CA THR A 50 8.85 32.42 -26.64
C THR A 50 8.23 31.21 -25.94
N ALA A 51 9.01 30.46 -25.16
CA ALA A 51 8.50 29.32 -24.41
C ALA A 51 7.52 29.74 -23.30
N GLU A 52 7.83 30.83 -22.60
CA GLU A 52 6.92 31.41 -21.61
C GLU A 52 5.63 31.92 -22.28
N LEU A 53 5.73 32.67 -23.39
CA LEU A 53 4.57 33.10 -24.17
C LEU A 53 3.69 31.91 -24.62
N LEU A 54 4.29 30.83 -25.11
CA LEU A 54 3.57 29.61 -25.47
C LEU A 54 2.84 28.98 -24.29
N SER A 55 3.43 28.97 -23.10
CA SER A 55 2.76 28.46 -21.88
C SER A 55 1.57 29.31 -21.44
N PHE A 56 1.56 30.60 -21.80
CA PHE A 56 0.45 31.52 -21.53
C PHE A 56 -0.61 31.53 -22.63
N SER A 57 -0.29 31.03 -23.84
CA SER A 57 -1.25 30.97 -24.95
C SER A 57 -2.52 30.18 -24.61
N ILE A 58 -2.45 29.23 -23.67
CA ILE A 58 -3.64 28.49 -23.20
C ILE A 58 -4.67 29.41 -22.51
N PHE A 59 -4.25 30.53 -21.92
CA PHE A 59 -5.17 31.51 -21.32
C PHE A 59 -5.95 32.29 -22.38
N LEU A 60 -5.58 32.23 -23.65
CA LEU A 60 -6.42 32.71 -24.76
C LEU A 60 -7.70 31.88 -24.91
N LEU A 61 -7.74 30.66 -24.35
CA LEU A 61 -8.95 29.84 -24.27
C LEU A 61 -9.83 30.20 -23.06
N ALA A 62 -9.37 31.06 -22.14
CA ALA A 62 -10.14 31.51 -20.97
C ALA A 62 -11.55 32.07 -21.34
N PRO A 63 -11.70 32.87 -22.41
CA PRO A 63 -13.00 33.35 -22.85
C PRO A 63 -13.95 32.24 -23.32
N LEU A 64 -13.44 31.14 -23.87
CA LEU A 64 -14.27 29.99 -24.29
C LEU A 64 -14.88 29.26 -23.09
N GLY A 65 -14.16 29.22 -21.95
CA GLY A 65 -14.71 28.71 -20.70
C GLY A 65 -15.93 29.50 -20.25
N LEU A 66 -15.93 30.81 -20.44
CA LEU A 66 -17.06 31.67 -20.09
C LEU A 66 -18.29 31.42 -20.98
N LEU A 67 -18.10 30.95 -22.22
CA LEU A 67 -19.20 30.45 -23.06
C LEU A 67 -19.79 29.15 -22.50
N SER A 68 -18.95 28.25 -21.97
CA SER A 68 -19.40 27.01 -21.32
C SER A 68 -20.08 27.23 -19.94
N LEU A 69 -19.89 28.42 -19.36
CA LEU A 69 -20.46 28.86 -18.08
C LEU A 69 -21.71 29.72 -18.25
N ARG A 70 -22.11 30.01 -19.50
CA ARG A 70 -23.31 30.80 -19.84
C ARG A 70 -24.60 30.19 -19.28
N HIS A 71 -24.61 28.88 -19.08
CA HIS A 71 -25.72 28.12 -18.51
C HIS A 71 -25.21 27.25 -17.36
N TYR A 72 -25.79 27.45 -16.17
CA TYR A 72 -25.51 26.64 -14.99
C TYR A 72 -26.81 26.33 -14.25
N LEU A 73 -26.82 25.21 -13.54
CA LEU A 73 -28.02 24.70 -12.87
C LEU A 73 -28.20 25.30 -11.48
N THR A 74 -27.10 25.47 -10.75
CA THR A 74 -27.08 25.98 -9.37
C THR A 74 -25.77 26.72 -9.10
N ALA A 75 -25.69 27.53 -8.03
CA ALA A 75 -24.43 28.17 -7.65
C ALA A 75 -23.29 27.14 -7.42
N PRO A 76 -23.50 26.00 -6.73
CA PRO A 76 -22.50 24.93 -6.64
C PRO A 76 -22.03 24.37 -8.00
N ASP A 77 -22.94 24.20 -8.97
CA ASP A 77 -22.59 23.78 -10.34
C ASP A 77 -21.69 24.82 -11.02
N LEU A 78 -22.02 26.11 -10.93
CA LEU A 78 -21.20 27.19 -11.46
C LEU A 78 -19.80 27.23 -10.82
N TYR A 79 -19.70 27.15 -9.48
CA TYR A 79 -18.42 27.09 -8.78
C TYR A 79 -17.61 25.85 -9.15
N GLY A 80 -18.26 24.70 -9.30
CA GLY A 80 -17.63 23.45 -9.72
C GLY A 80 -17.02 23.58 -11.11
N ARG A 81 -17.77 24.13 -12.08
CA ARG A 81 -17.30 24.36 -13.45
C ARG A 81 -16.17 25.38 -13.51
N LEU A 82 -16.30 26.51 -12.81
CA LEU A 82 -15.24 27.53 -12.70
C LEU A 82 -13.95 26.94 -12.14
N LYS A 83 -14.06 26.12 -11.08
CA LYS A 83 -12.92 25.44 -10.46
C LYS A 83 -12.25 24.47 -11.43
N LEU A 84 -13.02 23.63 -12.12
CA LEU A 84 -12.49 22.70 -13.13
C LEU A 84 -11.83 23.44 -14.29
N PHE A 85 -12.42 24.54 -14.75
CA PHE A 85 -11.87 25.35 -15.82
C PHE A 85 -10.55 26.02 -15.41
N LEU A 86 -10.48 26.58 -14.21
CA LEU A 86 -9.24 27.13 -13.66
C LEU A 86 -8.15 26.06 -13.52
N ILE A 87 -8.51 24.86 -13.01
CA ILE A 87 -7.61 23.72 -12.94
C ILE A 87 -7.10 23.35 -14.33
N PHE A 88 -7.98 23.30 -15.34
CA PHE A 88 -7.60 22.98 -16.71
C PHE A 88 -6.60 24.00 -17.29
N LEU A 89 -6.85 25.30 -17.12
CA LEU A 89 -5.95 26.35 -17.61
C LEU A 89 -4.58 26.29 -16.92
N LEU A 90 -4.56 26.19 -15.59
CA LEU A 90 -3.33 26.11 -14.82
C LEU A 90 -2.54 24.82 -15.13
N ALA A 91 -3.22 23.67 -15.14
CA ALA A 91 -2.60 22.37 -15.44
C ALA A 91 -2.05 22.33 -16.86
N SER A 92 -2.77 22.89 -17.84
CA SER A 92 -2.31 22.96 -19.23
C SER A 92 -1.09 23.89 -19.39
N SER A 93 -1.10 25.03 -18.72
CA SER A 93 0.07 25.95 -18.71
C SER A 93 1.30 25.26 -18.10
N ILE A 94 1.13 24.61 -16.94
CA ILE A 94 2.18 23.81 -16.29
C ILE A 94 2.64 22.68 -17.22
N TRP A 95 1.72 21.99 -17.90
CA TRP A 95 2.05 20.90 -18.80
C TRP A 95 2.90 21.36 -19.99
N ILE A 96 2.55 22.48 -20.63
CA ILE A 96 3.36 23.06 -21.71
C ILE A 96 4.77 23.40 -21.20
N LYS A 97 4.88 23.95 -19.98
CA LYS A 97 6.19 24.20 -19.34
C LYS A 97 6.97 22.93 -19.09
N VAL A 98 6.33 21.90 -18.55
CA VAL A 98 6.95 20.58 -18.34
C VAL A 98 7.42 19.97 -19.66
N ALA A 99 6.62 20.08 -20.73
CA ALA A 99 6.98 19.60 -22.06
C ALA A 99 8.19 20.36 -22.64
N PHE A 100 8.22 21.68 -22.49
CA PHE A 100 9.36 22.50 -22.91
C PHE A 100 10.63 22.19 -22.10
N LEU A 101 10.52 22.13 -20.77
CA LEU A 101 11.60 21.71 -19.88
C LEU A 101 12.10 20.31 -20.24
N HIS A 102 11.20 19.38 -20.56
CA HIS A 102 11.58 18.04 -20.99
C HIS A 102 12.36 18.04 -22.31
N GLN A 103 12.01 18.93 -23.25
CA GLN A 103 12.75 19.11 -24.49
C GLN A 103 14.13 19.72 -24.24
N LEU A 104 14.24 20.73 -23.39
CA LEU A 104 15.52 21.31 -22.98
C LEU A 104 16.40 20.28 -22.27
N GLU A 105 15.84 19.51 -21.35
CA GLU A 105 16.55 18.47 -20.61
C GLU A 105 17.04 17.33 -21.51
N LYS A 106 16.35 17.05 -22.61
CA LYS A 106 16.84 16.12 -23.65
C LYS A 106 18.05 16.65 -24.41
N GLN A 107 18.11 17.96 -24.66
CA GLN A 107 19.20 18.59 -25.39
C GLN A 107 20.42 18.84 -24.48
N LYS A 108 20.18 19.37 -23.28
CA LYS A 108 21.20 19.68 -22.27
C LYS A 108 20.71 19.23 -20.89
N PRO A 109 20.97 17.96 -20.50
CA PRO A 109 20.50 17.44 -19.23
C PRO A 109 21.21 18.13 -18.06
N TYR A 110 20.47 18.92 -17.29
CA TYR A 110 20.95 19.59 -16.09
C TYR A 110 20.38 18.93 -14.84
N PHE A 111 19.06 18.93 -14.65
CA PHE A 111 18.43 18.39 -13.43
C PHE A 111 18.59 16.88 -13.34
N THR A 112 18.36 16.16 -14.43
CA THR A 112 18.53 14.70 -14.47
C THR A 112 19.97 14.32 -14.23
N ARG A 113 20.93 15.09 -14.75
CA ARG A 113 22.35 14.89 -14.50
C ARG A 113 22.70 15.18 -13.04
N SER A 114 22.29 16.31 -12.49
CA SER A 114 22.56 16.73 -11.12
C SER A 114 21.96 15.74 -10.10
N ILE A 115 20.68 15.38 -10.26
CA ILE A 115 20.01 14.38 -9.43
C ILE A 115 20.71 13.02 -9.57
N SER A 116 21.06 12.61 -10.80
CA SER A 116 21.77 11.34 -11.02
C SER A 116 23.16 11.34 -10.38
N GLN A 117 23.90 12.45 -10.42
CA GLN A 117 25.21 12.59 -9.80
C GLN A 117 25.11 12.59 -8.28
N MET A 118 24.18 13.37 -7.71
CA MET A 118 23.89 13.35 -6.28
C MET A 118 23.54 11.92 -5.82
N TRP A 119 22.65 11.25 -6.56
CA TRP A 119 22.24 9.89 -6.27
C TRP A 119 23.39 8.88 -6.40
N SER A 120 24.23 8.98 -7.43
CA SER A 120 25.39 8.10 -7.61
C SER A 120 26.41 8.25 -6.48
N ASN A 121 26.53 9.46 -5.93
CA ASN A 121 27.45 9.76 -4.83
C ASN A 121 26.94 9.26 -3.46
N PHE A 122 25.67 8.86 -3.35
CA PHE A 122 25.13 8.32 -2.11
C PHE A 122 25.66 6.91 -1.84
N THR A 123 26.13 6.69 -0.62
CA THR A 123 26.44 5.34 -0.13
C THR A 123 25.18 4.48 -0.12
N PRO A 124 25.28 3.14 -0.19
CA PRO A 124 24.11 2.26 -0.12
C PRO A 124 23.22 2.52 1.09
N LYS A 125 23.82 2.85 2.25
CA LYS A 125 23.08 3.21 3.47
C LYS A 125 22.26 4.49 3.29
N LYS A 126 22.86 5.54 2.70
CA LYS A 126 22.16 6.81 2.41
C LYS A 126 21.01 6.60 1.41
N LYS A 127 21.22 5.81 0.36
CA LYS A 127 20.16 5.46 -0.60
C LYS A 127 18.99 4.78 0.08
N ILE A 128 19.25 3.76 0.91
CA ILE A 128 18.21 3.07 1.68
C ILE A 128 17.48 4.05 2.62
N ALA A 129 18.21 4.91 3.32
CA ALA A 129 17.60 5.91 4.21
C ALA A 129 16.70 6.88 3.44
N VAL A 130 17.13 7.40 2.29
CA VAL A 130 16.34 8.31 1.45
C VAL A 130 15.07 7.62 0.93
N LEU A 131 15.16 6.38 0.44
CA LEU A 131 13.99 5.64 -0.02
C LEU A 131 13.04 5.33 1.15
N PHE A 132 13.58 4.90 2.29
CA PHE A 132 12.79 4.61 3.47
C PHE A 132 12.06 5.86 3.96
N LEU A 133 12.77 6.98 4.13
CA LEU A 133 12.20 8.25 4.56
C LEU A 133 11.21 8.81 3.54
N GLY A 134 11.51 8.70 2.24
CA GLY A 134 10.60 9.12 1.18
C GLY A 134 9.28 8.36 1.23
N ALA A 135 9.33 7.02 1.35
CA ALA A 135 8.12 6.22 1.50
C ALA A 135 7.38 6.52 2.81
N PHE A 136 8.11 6.59 3.93
CA PHE A 136 7.56 6.91 5.24
C PHE A 136 6.81 8.24 5.23
N LEU A 137 7.40 9.30 4.66
CA LEU A 137 6.76 10.61 4.56
C LEU A 137 5.51 10.57 3.67
N ILE A 138 5.58 9.93 2.50
CA ILE A 138 4.43 9.82 1.58
C ILE A 138 3.26 9.05 2.23
N TYR A 139 3.55 7.95 2.94
CA TYR A 139 2.51 7.19 3.65
C TYR A 139 1.89 7.99 4.79
N ASN A 140 2.69 8.75 5.56
CA ASN A 140 2.16 9.61 6.60
C ASN A 140 1.34 10.77 6.02
N LEU A 141 1.71 11.34 4.87
CA LEU A 141 0.86 12.33 4.16
C LEU A 141 -0.49 11.72 3.75
N GLY A 142 -0.49 10.46 3.28
CA GLY A 142 -1.72 9.70 3.04
C GLY A 142 -2.58 9.56 4.30
N SER A 143 -1.96 9.12 5.41
CA SER A 143 -2.62 8.98 6.72
C SER A 143 -3.21 10.30 7.22
N LEU A 144 -2.47 11.40 7.12
CA LEU A 144 -2.91 12.75 7.52
C LEU A 144 -4.14 13.18 6.74
N THR A 145 -4.17 12.89 5.44
CA THR A 145 -5.29 13.21 4.56
C THR A 145 -6.56 12.44 4.93
N PHE A 146 -6.44 11.22 5.46
CA PHE A 146 -7.59 10.45 5.96
C PHE A 146 -8.13 11.00 7.27
N ILE A 147 -7.21 11.25 8.21
CA ILE A 147 -7.57 11.75 9.53
C ILE A 147 -8.25 13.13 9.39
N SER A 148 -7.75 14.00 8.51
CA SER A 148 -8.35 15.32 8.27
C SER A 148 -9.76 15.27 7.66
N GLN A 149 -10.12 14.15 7.01
CA GLN A 149 -11.48 13.89 6.50
C GLN A 149 -12.37 13.15 7.52
N GLY A 150 -11.90 13.01 8.77
CA GLY A 150 -12.63 12.37 9.84
C GLY A 150 -12.75 10.84 9.70
N LEU A 151 -11.93 10.21 8.86
CA LEU A 151 -11.84 8.75 8.77
C LEU A 151 -10.71 8.27 9.66
N VAL A 152 -11.08 7.65 10.77
CA VAL A 152 -10.13 7.33 11.83
C VAL A 152 -9.79 5.84 11.82
N PHE A 153 -10.74 4.94 12.08
CA PHE A 153 -10.56 3.49 12.04
C PHE A 153 -11.85 2.81 11.60
N SER A 154 -11.74 1.66 10.93
CA SER A 154 -12.90 0.89 10.47
C SER A 154 -12.59 -0.61 10.31
N GLY A 155 -13.62 -1.43 10.07
CA GLY A 155 -13.46 -2.87 9.92
C GLY A 155 -12.83 -3.49 11.16
N ASP A 156 -11.73 -4.23 10.98
CA ASP A 156 -11.01 -4.89 12.08
C ASP A 156 -10.14 -3.94 12.92
N GLU A 157 -9.78 -2.75 12.40
CA GLU A 157 -8.83 -1.83 13.05
C GLU A 157 -9.20 -1.44 14.50
N PRO A 158 -10.47 -1.09 14.81
CA PRO A 158 -10.87 -0.71 16.16
C PRO A 158 -10.67 -1.82 17.19
N HIS A 159 -10.75 -3.08 16.77
CA HIS A 159 -10.62 -4.24 17.66
C HIS A 159 -9.14 -4.55 17.96
N TYR A 160 -8.23 -4.29 17.01
CA TYR A 160 -6.80 -4.34 17.31
C TYR A 160 -6.40 -3.25 18.30
N LEU A 161 -6.98 -2.06 18.17
CA LEU A 161 -6.74 -0.96 19.11
C LEU A 161 -7.31 -1.22 20.48
N LEU A 162 -8.47 -1.88 20.59
CA LEU A 162 -9.06 -2.19 21.89
C LEU A 162 -8.16 -3.15 22.68
N MET A 163 -7.51 -4.11 22.00
CA MET A 163 -6.47 -4.93 22.61
C MET A 163 -5.25 -4.12 23.04
N SER A 164 -4.78 -3.15 22.23
CA SER A 164 -3.69 -2.25 22.63
C SER A 164 -4.06 -1.36 23.81
N HIS A 165 -5.33 -0.94 23.89
CA HIS A 165 -5.87 -0.13 24.98
C HIS A 165 -5.89 -0.92 26.29
N SER A 166 -6.46 -2.14 26.27
CA SER A 166 -6.47 -3.06 27.41
C SER A 166 -5.05 -3.40 27.88
N LEU A 167 -4.11 -3.66 26.95
CA LEU A 167 -2.70 -3.88 27.30
C LEU A 167 -2.05 -2.68 28.00
N LEU A 168 -2.42 -1.45 27.60
CA LEU A 168 -1.85 -0.22 28.15
C LEU A 168 -2.43 0.13 29.53
N LEU A 169 -3.76 0.06 29.67
CA LEU A 169 -4.45 0.54 30.88
C LEU A 169 -4.74 -0.59 31.88
N ASP A 170 -5.11 -1.77 31.38
CA ASP A 170 -5.53 -2.90 32.21
C ASP A 170 -4.38 -3.91 32.41
N GLY A 171 -3.37 -3.89 31.54
CA GLY A 171 -2.23 -4.81 31.59
C GLY A 171 -2.57 -6.25 31.17
N ASP A 172 -3.71 -6.46 30.52
CA ASP A 172 -4.19 -7.77 30.07
C ASP A 172 -4.80 -7.73 28.65
N LEU A 173 -5.46 -8.83 28.24
CA LEU A 173 -6.16 -8.96 26.95
C LEU A 173 -7.64 -9.30 27.12
N ASN A 174 -8.17 -9.16 28.34
CA ASN A 174 -9.56 -9.41 28.66
C ASN A 174 -10.39 -8.17 28.32
N LEU A 175 -11.03 -8.18 27.15
CA LEU A 175 -11.73 -7.04 26.59
C LEU A 175 -13.13 -6.80 27.18
N LYS A 176 -13.55 -7.60 28.15
CA LYS A 176 -14.94 -7.60 28.64
C LYS A 176 -15.32 -6.26 29.26
N ASN A 177 -14.47 -5.69 30.12
CA ASN A 177 -14.66 -4.34 30.67
C ASN A 177 -14.63 -3.31 29.54
N ASN A 178 -13.67 -3.40 28.61
CA ASN A 178 -13.50 -2.37 27.58
C ASN A 178 -14.70 -2.28 26.62
N TYR A 179 -15.30 -3.42 26.24
CA TYR A 179 -16.54 -3.41 25.46
C TYR A 179 -17.73 -2.85 26.26
N ASN A 180 -17.85 -3.20 27.54
CA ASN A 180 -18.93 -2.68 28.40
C ASN A 180 -18.81 -1.16 28.61
N GLN A 181 -17.58 -0.66 28.78
CA GLN A 181 -17.27 0.76 29.00
C GLN A 181 -17.23 1.57 27.69
N HIS A 182 -17.26 0.88 26.54
CA HIS A 182 -17.18 1.48 25.21
C HIS A 182 -15.88 2.25 24.97
N ASP A 183 -14.74 1.75 25.46
CA ASP A 183 -13.43 2.43 25.36
C ASP A 183 -13.00 2.68 23.91
N TYR A 184 -13.53 1.89 22.98
CA TYR A 184 -13.33 2.11 21.54
C TYR A 184 -13.82 3.48 21.06
N ARG A 185 -14.71 4.16 21.80
CA ARG A 185 -15.18 5.51 21.51
C ARG A 185 -14.07 6.58 21.58
N LEU A 186 -12.94 6.28 22.22
CA LEU A 186 -11.78 7.18 22.26
C LEU A 186 -11.19 7.49 20.88
N TYR A 187 -11.31 6.55 19.95
CA TYR A 187 -10.73 6.64 18.61
C TYR A 187 -11.75 6.35 17.49
N MET A 188 -13.01 6.13 17.85
CA MET A 188 -14.12 5.99 16.91
C MET A 188 -14.93 7.29 16.84
N ARG A 189 -15.72 7.45 15.78
CA ARG A 189 -16.64 8.58 15.67
C ARG A 189 -17.67 8.55 16.83
N PRO A 190 -18.12 9.71 17.33
CA PRO A 190 -19.17 9.77 18.33
C PRO A 190 -20.41 8.97 17.91
N TYR A 191 -21.06 8.33 18.88
CA TYR A 191 -22.29 7.53 18.71
C TYR A 191 -22.15 6.25 17.85
N VAL A 192 -20.96 5.92 17.35
CA VAL A 192 -20.72 4.62 16.72
C VAL A 192 -20.63 3.54 17.79
N THR A 193 -21.42 2.47 17.62
CA THR A 193 -21.30 1.22 18.38
C THR A 193 -20.76 0.13 17.47
N ILE A 194 -19.86 -0.69 18.00
CA ILE A 194 -19.28 -1.84 17.28
C ILE A 194 -19.67 -3.13 17.99
N ASP A 195 -19.96 -4.16 17.22
CA ASP A 195 -20.24 -5.49 17.76
C ASP A 195 -18.95 -6.12 18.32
N PRO A 196 -18.97 -6.72 19.52
CA PRO A 196 -17.77 -7.32 20.08
C PRO A 196 -17.21 -8.47 19.24
N HIS A 197 -15.94 -8.36 18.86
CA HIS A 197 -15.23 -9.41 18.13
C HIS A 197 -14.58 -10.43 19.08
N LEU A 198 -15.43 -11.19 19.78
CA LEU A 198 -15.00 -12.11 20.85
C LEU A 198 -14.95 -13.56 20.35
N ALA A 199 -13.88 -14.28 20.71
CA ALA A 199 -13.73 -15.69 20.37
C ALA A 199 -14.75 -16.55 21.14
N PRO A 200 -15.41 -17.52 20.50
CA PRO A 200 -16.26 -18.48 21.18
C PRO A 200 -15.52 -19.23 22.29
N LYS A 201 -16.26 -19.70 23.31
CA LYS A 201 -15.73 -20.47 24.46
C LYS A 201 -14.72 -19.72 25.35
N THR A 202 -14.69 -18.39 25.29
CA THR A 202 -13.83 -17.54 26.14
C THR A 202 -14.59 -16.76 27.22
N GLN A 203 -15.87 -17.09 27.46
CA GLN A 203 -16.77 -16.32 28.35
C GLN A 203 -16.88 -14.83 27.97
N GLY A 204 -16.63 -14.50 26.70
CA GLY A 204 -16.66 -13.13 26.19
C GLY A 204 -15.46 -12.28 26.62
N LYS A 205 -14.32 -12.90 26.94
CA LYS A 205 -13.12 -12.18 27.42
C LYS A 205 -12.15 -11.85 26.29
N TYR A 206 -11.88 -12.79 25.39
CA TYR A 206 -10.75 -12.67 24.46
C TYR A 206 -11.22 -12.47 23.01
N SER A 207 -10.43 -11.71 22.26
CA SER A 207 -10.70 -11.42 20.86
C SER A 207 -10.59 -12.67 19.98
N PHE A 208 -11.35 -12.75 18.88
CA PHE A 208 -11.03 -13.74 17.84
C PHE A 208 -9.90 -13.29 16.91
N HIS A 209 -9.44 -12.05 17.05
CA HIS A 209 -8.29 -11.52 16.31
C HIS A 209 -6.99 -11.85 17.03
N SER A 210 -5.96 -12.20 16.28
CA SER A 210 -4.62 -12.42 16.84
C SER A 210 -3.98 -11.09 17.28
N PRO A 211 -3.22 -11.06 18.39
CA PRO A 211 -2.78 -9.81 19.02
C PRO A 211 -1.54 -9.19 18.36
N GLY A 212 -0.97 -9.80 17.31
CA GLY A 212 0.29 -9.37 16.71
C GLY A 212 0.28 -7.91 16.25
N ILE A 213 -0.81 -7.43 15.65
CA ILE A 213 -0.94 -6.00 15.29
C ILE A 213 -0.98 -5.14 16.55
N SER A 214 -1.77 -5.52 17.55
CA SER A 214 -1.91 -4.78 18.81
C SER A 214 -0.59 -4.59 19.53
N PHE A 215 0.25 -5.64 19.57
CA PHE A 215 1.60 -5.53 20.12
C PHE A 215 2.51 -4.64 19.29
N LEU A 216 2.44 -4.72 17.96
CA LEU A 216 3.27 -3.89 17.08
C LEU A 216 2.96 -2.39 17.22
N VAL A 217 1.69 -2.03 17.37
CA VAL A 217 1.28 -0.63 17.48
C VAL A 217 1.26 -0.11 18.91
N LEU A 218 1.34 -0.96 19.93
CA LEU A 218 1.28 -0.59 21.35
C LEU A 218 2.15 0.62 21.74
N PRO A 219 3.46 0.69 21.42
CA PRO A 219 4.26 1.86 21.80
C PRO A 219 3.79 3.16 21.13
N PHE A 220 3.28 3.07 19.90
CA PHE A 220 2.74 4.22 19.17
C PHE A 220 1.35 4.63 19.67
N TYR A 221 0.53 3.63 20.01
CA TYR A 221 -0.76 3.83 20.66
C TYR A 221 -0.59 4.53 22.01
N ALA A 222 0.37 4.11 22.83
CA ALA A 222 0.65 4.73 24.13
C ALA A 222 1.01 6.21 23.99
N LEU A 223 1.94 6.54 23.09
CA LEU A 223 2.29 7.94 22.78
C LEU A 223 1.08 8.72 22.26
N GLY A 224 0.26 8.10 21.41
CA GLY A 224 -0.98 8.66 20.91
C GLY A 224 -2.03 8.91 21.98
N TYR A 225 -2.17 7.99 22.93
CA TYR A 225 -3.11 8.04 24.04
C TYR A 225 -2.81 9.22 24.96
N PHE A 226 -1.55 9.39 25.36
CA PHE A 226 -1.12 10.53 26.19
C PHE A 226 -1.17 11.86 25.43
N GLY A 227 -0.98 11.86 24.11
CA GLY A 227 -1.12 13.06 23.28
C GLY A 227 -2.57 13.49 23.05
N GLY A 228 -3.51 12.55 23.07
CA GLY A 228 -4.94 12.79 22.86
C GLY A 228 -5.33 13.28 21.47
N GLY A 229 -6.64 13.32 21.20
CA GLY A 229 -7.23 13.92 20.00
C GLY A 229 -6.61 13.41 18.69
N PHE A 230 -6.00 14.32 17.91
CA PHE A 230 -5.37 14.02 16.64
C PHE A 230 -4.15 13.08 16.74
N PHE A 231 -3.40 13.13 17.86
CA PHE A 231 -2.17 12.35 18.02
C PHE A 231 -2.46 10.85 18.14
N LEU A 232 -3.60 10.47 18.73
CA LEU A 232 -3.98 9.08 18.90
C LEU A 232 -4.03 8.32 17.56
N PRO A 233 -4.87 8.70 16.58
CA PRO A 233 -4.90 8.00 15.31
C PRO A 233 -3.65 8.21 14.47
N PHE A 234 -3.03 9.40 14.53
CA PHE A 234 -1.84 9.69 13.73
C PHE A 234 -0.64 8.82 14.14
N LEU A 235 -0.28 8.81 15.42
CA LEU A 235 0.87 8.05 15.90
C LEU A 235 0.63 6.55 15.76
N THR A 236 -0.58 6.06 16.06
CA THR A 236 -0.94 4.66 15.84
C THR A 236 -0.70 4.23 14.39
N ARG A 237 -1.21 5.00 13.41
CA ARG A 237 -1.03 4.70 11.98
C ARG A 237 0.43 4.81 11.55
N LEU A 238 1.19 5.75 12.13
CA LEU A 238 2.63 5.91 11.90
C LEU A 238 3.40 4.61 12.16
N GLY A 239 3.05 3.85 13.21
CA GLY A 239 3.65 2.55 13.49
C GLY A 239 3.58 1.58 12.31
N MET A 240 2.46 1.57 11.57
CA MET A 240 2.29 0.72 10.39
C MET A 240 3.10 1.21 9.17
N THR A 241 3.26 2.53 9.02
CA THR A 241 4.02 3.11 7.88
C THR A 241 5.48 2.69 7.87
N ILE A 242 6.07 2.41 9.04
CA ILE A 242 7.44 1.89 9.19
C ILE A 242 7.57 0.52 8.52
N TRP A 243 6.60 -0.37 8.78
CA TRP A 243 6.58 -1.71 8.19
C TRP A 243 6.38 -1.68 6.67
N ALA A 244 5.53 -0.78 6.19
CA ALA A 244 5.30 -0.59 4.75
C ALA A 244 6.53 -0.03 4.04
N ALA A 245 7.22 0.95 4.64
CA ALA A 245 8.47 1.49 4.10
C ALA A 245 9.56 0.40 4.08
N PHE A 246 9.65 -0.40 5.15
CA PHE A 246 10.57 -1.55 5.22
C PHE A 246 10.28 -2.60 4.14
N LEU A 247 9.00 -2.89 3.85
CA LEU A 247 8.57 -3.78 2.77
C LEU A 247 9.04 -3.27 1.40
N GLY A 248 8.81 -1.98 1.10
CA GLY A 248 9.29 -1.37 -0.14
C GLY A 248 10.82 -1.48 -0.29
N ILE A 249 11.57 -1.22 0.79
CA ILE A 249 13.03 -1.39 0.81
C ILE A 249 13.44 -2.83 0.50
N GLN A 250 12.70 -3.85 0.93
CA GLN A 250 13.03 -5.23 0.59
C GLN A 250 13.01 -5.46 -0.92
N LEU A 251 12.04 -4.87 -1.64
CA LEU A 251 11.98 -4.97 -3.10
C LEU A 251 13.21 -4.33 -3.74
N PHE A 252 13.54 -3.09 -3.38
CA PHE A 252 14.72 -2.40 -3.90
C PHE A 252 16.00 -3.21 -3.66
N LEU A 253 16.23 -3.68 -2.43
CA LEU A 253 17.40 -4.47 -2.08
C LEU A 253 17.46 -5.82 -2.81
N PHE A 254 16.31 -6.46 -3.04
CA PHE A 254 16.24 -7.71 -3.79
C PHE A 254 16.69 -7.48 -5.24
N LEU A 255 16.19 -6.44 -5.90
CA LEU A 255 16.50 -6.11 -7.29
C LEU A 255 17.96 -5.69 -7.48
N ILE A 256 18.51 -4.86 -6.59
CA ILE A 256 19.93 -4.49 -6.63
C ILE A 256 20.82 -5.73 -6.47
N LYS A 257 20.44 -6.67 -5.60
CA LYS A 257 21.20 -7.92 -5.41
C LYS A 257 21.08 -8.88 -6.60
N LEU A 258 19.95 -8.84 -7.32
CA LEU A 258 19.78 -9.47 -8.64
C LEU A 258 20.54 -8.77 -9.79
N LYS A 259 21.28 -7.69 -9.51
CA LYS A 259 22.04 -6.92 -10.51
C LYS A 259 21.15 -6.19 -11.53
N PHE A 260 19.92 -5.83 -11.14
CA PHE A 260 19.10 -4.96 -11.97
C PHE A 260 19.72 -3.57 -12.04
N GLN A 261 19.48 -2.87 -13.15
CA GLN A 261 19.83 -1.47 -13.26
C GLN A 261 19.12 -0.68 -12.14
N GLU A 262 19.85 0.21 -11.50
CA GLU A 262 19.33 0.95 -10.35
C GLU A 262 18.09 1.79 -10.70
N LYS A 263 18.05 2.37 -11.91
CA LYS A 263 16.86 3.06 -12.43
C LYS A 263 15.62 2.15 -12.48
N THR A 264 15.79 0.91 -12.94
CA THR A 264 14.72 -0.10 -12.97
C THR A 264 14.27 -0.47 -11.57
N ALA A 265 15.22 -0.65 -10.63
CA ALA A 265 14.91 -0.95 -9.24
C ALA A 265 14.15 0.20 -8.54
N LEU A 266 14.54 1.45 -8.81
CA LEU A 266 13.85 2.65 -8.31
C LEU A 266 12.45 2.78 -8.89
N LEU A 267 12.28 2.54 -10.19
CA LEU A 267 10.96 2.57 -10.82
C LEU A 267 10.05 1.47 -10.25
N ALA A 268 10.55 0.24 -10.13
CA ALA A 268 9.81 -0.86 -9.52
C ALA A 268 9.42 -0.56 -8.07
N TRP A 269 10.35 -0.02 -7.28
CA TRP A 269 10.09 0.43 -5.91
C TRP A 269 9.00 1.50 -5.85
N THR A 270 9.06 2.50 -6.72
CA THR A 270 8.09 3.60 -6.79
C THR A 270 6.69 3.08 -7.12
N LEU A 271 6.57 2.29 -8.19
CA LEU A 271 5.29 1.73 -8.65
C LEU A 271 4.69 0.78 -7.62
N PHE A 272 5.50 -0.06 -6.99
CA PHE A 272 5.05 -0.98 -5.96
C PHE A 272 4.59 -0.24 -4.70
N SER A 273 5.37 0.73 -4.22
CA SER A 273 5.15 1.41 -2.94
C SER A 273 3.97 2.37 -2.97
N PHE A 274 3.77 3.10 -4.08
CA PHE A 274 2.89 4.26 -4.11
C PHE A 274 1.59 4.08 -4.91
N THR A 275 1.28 2.84 -5.28
CA THR A 275 0.00 2.50 -5.91
C THR A 275 -0.82 1.59 -5.00
N SER A 276 -2.12 1.46 -5.31
CA SER A 276 -2.99 0.51 -4.62
C SER A 276 -2.53 -0.94 -4.87
N PRO A 277 -2.65 -1.84 -3.89
CA PRO A 277 -3.21 -1.62 -2.56
C PRO A 277 -2.16 -1.17 -1.52
N LEU A 278 -0.85 -1.31 -1.79
CA LEU A 278 0.20 -1.08 -0.79
C LEU A 278 0.13 0.33 -0.19
N PHE A 279 -0.15 1.36 -0.99
CA PHE A 279 -0.28 2.72 -0.49
C PHE A 279 -1.32 2.82 0.65
N PHE A 280 -2.52 2.26 0.50
CA PHE A 280 -3.55 2.32 1.54
C PHE A 280 -3.24 1.43 2.73
N TYR A 281 -2.81 0.20 2.46
CA TYR A 281 -2.44 -0.73 3.53
C TYR A 281 -1.24 -0.24 4.35
N SER A 282 -0.45 0.70 3.83
CA SER A 282 0.72 1.24 4.53
C SER A 282 0.42 1.92 5.86
N PHE A 283 -0.78 2.48 6.02
CA PHE A 283 -1.20 3.19 7.22
C PHE A 283 -2.47 2.61 7.85
N HIS A 284 -3.00 1.49 7.36
CA HIS A 284 -4.10 0.76 8.01
C HIS A 284 -3.56 -0.30 8.98
N LEU A 285 -4.31 -0.56 10.06
CA LEU A 285 -3.93 -1.53 11.09
C LEU A 285 -4.32 -2.95 10.67
N TYR A 286 -3.73 -3.40 9.57
CA TYR A 286 -3.97 -4.73 9.01
C TYR A 286 -2.71 -5.59 9.07
N PRO A 287 -2.85 -6.89 9.41
CA PRO A 287 -1.73 -7.82 9.54
C PRO A 287 -0.95 -8.06 8.24
N GLU A 288 -1.54 -7.75 7.09
CA GLU A 288 -0.99 -8.08 5.78
C GLU A 288 0.35 -7.39 5.50
N ILE A 289 0.57 -6.14 5.94
CA ILE A 289 1.83 -5.44 5.70
C ILE A 289 2.99 -6.00 6.53
N PRO A 290 2.88 -6.16 7.87
CA PRO A 290 3.91 -6.85 8.64
C PRO A 290 4.18 -8.27 8.11
N ALA A 291 3.13 -9.02 7.76
CA ALA A 291 3.28 -10.37 7.20
C ALA A 291 4.04 -10.37 5.87
N ALA A 292 3.72 -9.46 4.94
CA ALA A 292 4.45 -9.29 3.69
C ALA A 292 5.91 -8.87 3.93
N ALA A 293 6.15 -7.94 4.85
CA ALA A 293 7.47 -7.41 5.13
C ALA A 293 8.40 -8.47 5.74
N ILE A 294 7.90 -9.23 6.72
CA ILE A 294 8.64 -10.32 7.39
C ILE A 294 8.88 -11.46 6.40
N SER A 295 7.84 -11.94 5.70
CA SER A 295 7.99 -13.05 4.75
C SER A 295 8.96 -12.70 3.62
N PHE A 296 8.88 -11.49 3.06
CA PHE A 296 9.78 -11.08 2.00
C PHE A 296 11.22 -10.85 2.49
N TYR A 297 11.39 -10.33 3.71
CA TYR A 297 12.71 -10.23 4.34
C TYR A 297 13.37 -11.59 4.50
N VAL A 298 12.66 -12.57 5.09
CA VAL A 298 13.14 -13.94 5.26
C VAL A 298 13.43 -14.56 3.89
N PHE A 299 12.51 -14.45 2.93
CA PHE A 299 12.70 -14.95 1.57
C PHE A 299 13.96 -14.38 0.93
N ARG A 300 14.17 -13.07 0.97
CA ARG A 300 15.36 -12.41 0.40
C ARG A 300 16.65 -12.89 1.07
N LYS A 301 16.64 -13.03 2.39
CA LYS A 301 17.82 -13.47 3.16
C LYS A 301 18.19 -14.92 2.85
N ILE A 302 17.20 -15.80 2.72
CA ILE A 302 17.40 -17.20 2.32
C ILE A 302 17.78 -17.32 0.85
N TYR A 303 17.13 -16.55 -0.05
CA TYR A 303 17.42 -16.63 -1.49
C TYR A 303 18.87 -16.30 -1.81
N PHE A 304 19.41 -15.29 -1.14
CA PHE A 304 20.80 -14.91 -1.25
C PHE A 304 21.65 -15.32 -0.04
N LEU A 305 21.37 -16.51 0.50
CA LEU A 305 22.07 -17.05 1.66
C LEU A 305 23.58 -17.17 1.40
N GLY A 306 24.35 -16.51 2.25
CA GLY A 306 25.81 -16.65 2.33
C GLY A 306 26.22 -17.22 3.69
N ARG A 307 27.48 -16.97 4.10
CA ARG A 307 27.96 -17.33 5.45
C ARG A 307 27.39 -16.35 6.47
N HIS A 308 26.77 -16.87 7.52
CA HIS A 308 26.16 -16.11 8.61
C HIS A 308 26.33 -16.82 9.95
N SER A 309 26.14 -16.10 11.05
CA SER A 309 26.24 -16.64 12.41
C SER A 309 25.02 -17.49 12.79
N LEU A 310 25.16 -18.34 13.81
CA LEU A 310 24.03 -19.12 14.34
C LEU A 310 22.88 -18.22 14.85
N LYS A 311 23.21 -17.08 15.47
CA LYS A 311 22.22 -16.06 15.90
C LYS A 311 21.33 -15.58 14.75
N PHE A 312 21.88 -15.47 13.54
CA PHE A 312 21.11 -15.11 12.35
C PHE A 312 20.09 -16.18 11.97
N PHE A 313 20.47 -17.46 12.01
CA PHE A 313 19.54 -18.55 11.72
C PHE A 313 18.45 -18.68 12.78
N PHE A 314 18.80 -18.53 14.06
CA PHE A 314 17.82 -18.47 15.16
C PHE A 314 16.80 -17.35 14.92
N PHE A 315 17.28 -16.14 14.61
CA PHE A 315 16.42 -15.00 14.31
C PHE A 315 15.53 -15.22 13.08
N LEU A 316 16.03 -15.84 12.01
CA LEU A 316 15.20 -16.19 10.86
C LEU A 316 14.12 -17.23 11.22
N GLY A 317 14.43 -18.17 12.11
CA GLY A 317 13.46 -19.13 12.66
C GLY A 317 12.31 -18.43 13.39
N LEU A 318 12.65 -17.53 14.32
CA LEU A 318 11.69 -16.70 15.06
C LEU A 318 10.79 -15.89 14.10
N LEU A 319 11.39 -15.19 13.13
CA LEU A 319 10.65 -14.39 12.16
C LEU A 319 9.70 -15.23 11.31
N THR A 320 10.12 -16.42 10.89
CA THR A 320 9.28 -17.29 10.03
C THR A 320 7.98 -17.65 10.74
N VAL A 321 8.03 -18.01 12.03
CA VAL A 321 6.83 -18.36 12.81
C VAL A 321 6.06 -17.14 13.29
N SER A 322 6.70 -15.98 13.44
CA SER A 322 6.04 -14.76 13.92
C SER A 322 4.75 -14.41 13.14
N LEU A 323 4.64 -14.88 11.88
CA LEU A 323 3.45 -14.80 11.06
C LEU A 323 2.16 -15.33 11.74
N ILE A 324 2.26 -16.36 12.59
CA ILE A 324 1.13 -16.94 13.30
C ILE A 324 0.47 -15.96 14.29
N TRP A 325 1.24 -15.01 14.83
CA TRP A 325 0.74 -13.98 15.75
C TRP A 325 -0.12 -12.93 15.07
N PHE A 326 -0.03 -12.82 13.74
CA PHE A 326 -0.86 -11.89 12.95
C PHE A 326 -2.18 -12.51 12.50
N HIS A 327 -2.18 -13.83 12.27
CA HIS A 327 -3.39 -14.63 12.03
C HIS A 327 -3.01 -16.12 12.05
N SER A 328 -3.65 -16.90 12.92
CA SER A 328 -3.26 -18.30 13.17
C SER A 328 -3.37 -19.25 11.97
N LEU A 329 -4.46 -19.14 11.20
CA LEU A 329 -4.73 -20.03 10.05
C LEU A 329 -4.25 -19.47 8.71
N LYS A 330 -4.53 -18.19 8.44
CA LYS A 330 -4.36 -17.57 7.12
C LYS A 330 -2.88 -17.56 6.68
N TYR A 331 -1.97 -17.22 7.60
CA TYR A 331 -0.54 -17.08 7.26
C TYR A 331 0.24 -18.38 7.34
N LEU A 332 -0.38 -19.49 7.76
CA LEU A 332 0.22 -20.83 7.69
C LEU A 332 0.62 -21.18 6.24
N PHE A 333 -0.17 -20.71 5.28
CA PHE A 333 0.06 -20.92 3.84
C PHE A 333 1.18 -20.06 3.24
N ILE A 334 1.73 -19.09 3.99
CA ILE A 334 3.00 -18.42 3.66
C ILE A 334 4.13 -19.04 4.47
N MET A 335 3.90 -19.24 5.77
CA MET A 335 4.86 -19.75 6.73
C MET A 335 5.40 -21.13 6.36
N ALA A 336 4.54 -22.10 6.03
CA ALA A 336 4.95 -23.47 5.77
C ALA A 336 5.82 -23.60 4.50
N PRO A 337 5.42 -23.07 3.32
CA PRO A 337 6.30 -23.07 2.15
C PRO A 337 7.62 -22.34 2.39
N LEU A 338 7.58 -21.20 3.11
CA LEU A 338 8.78 -20.44 3.44
C LEU A 338 9.73 -21.22 4.36
N PHE A 339 9.19 -21.93 5.36
CA PHE A 339 9.96 -22.82 6.24
C PHE A 339 10.60 -23.98 5.48
N LEU A 340 9.85 -24.62 4.57
CA LEU A 340 10.36 -25.71 3.74
C LEU A 340 11.48 -25.22 2.81
N TYR A 341 11.27 -24.07 2.16
CA TYR A 341 12.29 -23.45 1.31
C TYR A 341 13.54 -23.07 2.10
N ALA A 342 13.37 -22.42 3.26
CA ALA A 342 14.47 -22.05 4.15
C ALA A 342 15.25 -23.28 4.61
N SER A 343 14.55 -24.32 5.08
CA SER A 343 15.18 -25.57 5.52
C SER A 343 15.99 -26.21 4.40
N TRP A 344 15.39 -26.39 3.23
CA TRP A 344 16.08 -26.94 2.06
C TRP A 344 17.33 -26.14 1.71
N LYS A 345 17.22 -24.81 1.65
CA LYS A 345 18.33 -23.94 1.28
C LYS A 345 19.44 -23.93 2.32
N ILE A 346 19.12 -23.88 3.60
CA ILE A 346 20.09 -23.89 4.70
C ILE A 346 20.87 -25.21 4.72
N ILE A 347 20.17 -26.35 4.61
CA ILE A 347 20.79 -27.68 4.59
C ILE A 347 21.72 -27.81 3.37
N ARG A 348 21.28 -27.39 2.18
CA ARG A 348 22.07 -27.49 0.94
C ARG A 348 23.30 -26.58 0.92
N ASN A 349 23.26 -25.43 1.59
CA ASN A 349 24.32 -24.43 1.58
C ASN A 349 25.28 -24.52 2.79
N SER A 350 25.01 -25.42 3.75
CA SER A 350 25.81 -25.57 4.97
C SER A 350 26.58 -26.89 4.96
N GLN A 351 27.80 -26.90 5.51
CA GLN A 351 28.60 -28.12 5.66
C GLN A 351 28.17 -28.96 6.89
N SER A 352 27.37 -28.39 7.78
CA SER A 352 26.89 -28.99 9.03
C SER A 352 25.40 -28.71 9.19
N LEU A 353 24.70 -29.54 9.98
CA LEU A 353 23.29 -29.35 10.34
C LEU A 353 23.07 -28.25 11.39
N GLN A 354 24.13 -27.75 12.05
CA GLN A 354 24.02 -26.74 13.11
C GLN A 354 23.21 -25.48 12.73
N PRO A 355 23.42 -24.84 11.55
CA PRO A 355 22.59 -23.72 11.11
C PRO A 355 21.09 -24.06 11.00
N TRP A 356 20.78 -25.25 10.48
CA TRP A 356 19.41 -25.70 10.33
C TRP A 356 18.76 -26.03 11.69
N LEU A 357 19.46 -26.74 12.56
CA LEU A 357 19.00 -27.00 13.93
C LEU A 357 18.75 -25.70 14.70
N THR A 358 19.63 -24.70 14.52
CA THR A 358 19.46 -23.38 15.15
C THR A 358 18.27 -22.62 14.57
N PHE A 359 18.02 -22.72 13.26
CA PHE A 359 16.81 -22.19 12.63
C PHE A 359 15.55 -22.86 13.18
N CYS A 360 15.54 -24.19 13.28
CA CYS A 360 14.45 -24.95 13.91
C CYS A 360 14.25 -24.57 15.37
N LEU A 361 15.32 -24.34 16.13
CA LEU A 361 15.25 -23.89 17.52
C LEU A 361 14.57 -22.52 17.65
N GLY A 362 14.89 -21.57 16.77
CA GLY A 362 14.20 -20.28 16.71
C GLY A 362 12.72 -20.45 16.35
N TRP A 363 12.44 -21.30 15.37
CA TRP A 363 11.08 -21.62 14.94
C TRP A 363 10.24 -22.22 16.09
N THR A 364 10.75 -23.24 16.76
CA THR A 364 10.05 -23.90 17.88
C THR A 364 9.89 -22.97 19.07
N THR A 365 10.88 -22.13 19.39
CA THR A 365 10.78 -21.16 20.49
C THR A 365 9.58 -20.22 20.30
N MET A 366 9.43 -19.62 19.12
CA MET A 366 8.31 -18.73 18.82
C MET A 366 6.97 -19.47 18.82
N LEU A 367 6.95 -20.70 18.29
CA LEU A 367 5.74 -21.51 18.21
C LEU A 367 5.26 -21.96 19.60
N SER A 368 6.19 -22.40 20.45
CA SER A 368 5.91 -22.74 21.85
C SER A 368 5.37 -21.54 22.60
N GLY A 369 5.93 -20.34 22.40
CA GLY A 369 5.40 -19.11 22.97
C GLY A 369 3.94 -18.84 22.54
N TYR A 370 3.62 -19.04 21.26
CA TYR A 370 2.26 -18.89 20.75
C TYR A 370 1.29 -19.91 21.36
N PHE A 371 1.67 -21.18 21.46
CA PHE A 371 0.80 -22.21 22.05
C PHE A 371 0.63 -22.05 23.56
N LEU A 372 1.66 -21.61 24.28
CA LEU A 372 1.54 -21.28 25.70
C LEU A 372 0.55 -20.13 25.91
N PHE A 373 0.69 -19.05 25.11
CA PHE A 373 -0.26 -17.95 25.09
C PHE A 373 -1.69 -18.42 24.80
N GLN A 374 -1.86 -19.27 23.79
CA GLN A 374 -3.16 -19.79 23.39
C GLN A 374 -3.78 -20.68 24.46
N GLN A 375 -2.97 -21.55 25.10
CA GLN A 375 -3.42 -22.40 26.19
C GLN A 375 -3.84 -21.57 27.41
N GLN A 376 -3.07 -20.53 27.75
CA GLN A 376 -3.35 -19.71 28.93
C GLN A 376 -4.63 -18.88 28.79
N LEU A 377 -4.87 -18.28 27.62
CA LEU A 377 -6.04 -17.41 27.43
C LEU A 377 -7.25 -18.15 26.86
N TYR A 378 -7.06 -19.01 25.87
CA TYR A 378 -8.17 -19.67 25.16
C TYR A 378 -8.43 -21.10 25.65
N ASN A 379 -7.65 -21.59 26.62
CA ASN A 379 -7.74 -22.96 27.15
C ASN A 379 -7.77 -24.03 26.03
N SER A 380 -6.97 -23.82 24.99
CA SER A 380 -6.94 -24.71 23.83
C SER A 380 -5.62 -24.64 23.09
N LEU A 381 -5.19 -25.78 22.55
CA LEU A 381 -4.09 -25.90 21.59
C LEU A 381 -4.57 -25.97 20.13
N SER A 382 -5.87 -25.85 19.87
CA SER A 382 -6.42 -25.85 18.51
C SER A 382 -5.97 -24.60 17.75
N LEU A 383 -5.42 -24.74 16.53
CA LEU A 383 -5.02 -23.58 15.70
C LEU A 383 -6.18 -22.62 15.40
N SER A 384 -7.42 -23.10 15.53
CA SER A 384 -8.65 -22.33 15.35
C SER A 384 -9.11 -21.57 16.60
N ALA A 385 -8.46 -21.75 17.75
CA ALA A 385 -8.89 -21.15 19.02
C ALA A 385 -9.03 -19.63 18.92
N ILE A 386 -8.11 -18.99 18.19
CA ILE A 386 -8.13 -17.56 17.88
C ILE A 386 -8.72 -17.37 16.49
N SER A 387 -10.02 -17.62 16.37
CA SER A 387 -10.80 -17.39 15.15
C SER A 387 -12.26 -17.20 15.51
N TRP A 388 -13.05 -16.68 14.57
CA TRP A 388 -14.50 -16.48 14.75
C TRP A 388 -15.24 -17.77 15.12
N ARG A 389 -14.69 -18.94 14.76
CA ARG A 389 -15.24 -20.26 15.10
C ARG A 389 -14.82 -20.75 16.49
N GLY A 390 -13.73 -20.22 17.03
CA GLY A 390 -13.13 -20.64 18.28
C GLY A 390 -12.56 -22.05 18.24
N ALA A 391 -12.22 -22.57 19.41
CA ALA A 391 -11.57 -23.87 19.54
C ALA A 391 -12.50 -25.02 19.10
N VAL A 392 -12.09 -25.71 18.03
CA VAL A 392 -12.74 -26.93 17.56
C VAL A 392 -11.88 -28.17 17.78
N SER A 393 -12.55 -29.31 17.94
CA SER A 393 -11.94 -30.63 18.01
C SER A 393 -11.33 -31.05 16.66
N ILE A 394 -10.47 -32.08 16.69
CA ILE A 394 -9.88 -32.65 15.48
C ILE A 394 -10.98 -33.17 14.54
N ASN A 395 -11.99 -33.86 15.08
CA ASN A 395 -13.10 -34.40 14.28
C ASN A 395 -13.92 -33.31 13.59
N GLU A 396 -14.21 -32.20 14.29
CA GLU A 396 -14.90 -31.05 13.69
C GLU A 396 -14.05 -30.33 12.64
N SER A 397 -12.73 -30.28 12.85
CA SER A 397 -11.79 -29.75 11.88
C SER A 397 -11.78 -30.58 10.61
N LEU A 398 -11.73 -31.92 10.73
CA LEU A 398 -11.80 -32.84 9.60
C LEU A 398 -13.14 -32.73 8.86
N LYS A 399 -14.26 -32.69 9.59
CA LYS A 399 -15.60 -32.48 9.00
C LYS A 399 -15.67 -31.16 8.22
N TYR A 400 -15.07 -30.09 8.75
CA TYR A 400 -15.04 -28.81 8.06
C TYR A 400 -14.16 -28.84 6.81
N VAL A 401 -12.99 -29.47 6.86
CA VAL A 401 -12.15 -29.66 5.67
C VAL A 401 -12.90 -30.48 4.60
N LEU A 402 -13.63 -31.53 5.00
CA LEU A 402 -14.47 -32.32 4.09
C LEU A 402 -15.61 -31.47 3.49
N PHE A 403 -16.29 -30.66 4.30
CA PHE A 403 -17.30 -29.70 3.83
C PHE A 403 -16.68 -28.72 2.83
N LEU A 404 -15.54 -28.12 3.15
CA LEU A 404 -14.86 -27.19 2.26
C LEU A 404 -14.53 -27.81 0.92
N ILE A 405 -14.08 -29.07 0.90
CA ILE A 405 -13.74 -29.79 -0.34
C ILE A 405 -14.99 -30.17 -1.14
N LYS A 406 -16.03 -30.71 -0.49
CA LYS A 406 -17.18 -31.34 -1.15
C LYS A 406 -18.37 -30.40 -1.40
N CYS A 407 -18.59 -29.41 -0.53
CA CYS A 407 -19.84 -28.64 -0.48
C CYS A 407 -19.74 -27.24 -1.08
N ILE A 408 -18.54 -26.73 -1.34
CA ILE A 408 -18.34 -25.46 -2.07
C ILE A 408 -18.21 -25.77 -3.56
N PRO A 409 -19.16 -25.35 -4.42
CA PRO A 409 -19.06 -25.56 -5.86
C PRO A 409 -17.78 -24.99 -6.46
N PHE A 410 -17.18 -25.75 -7.39
CA PHE A 410 -15.95 -25.36 -8.08
C PHE A 410 -16.04 -24.00 -8.81
N PRO A 411 -17.17 -23.64 -9.47
CA PRO A 411 -17.28 -22.33 -10.14
C PRO A 411 -17.02 -21.14 -9.22
N TYR A 412 -17.56 -21.15 -7.99
CA TYR A 412 -17.38 -20.04 -7.04
C TYR A 412 -15.92 -19.84 -6.60
N ARG A 413 -15.11 -20.90 -6.61
CA ARG A 413 -13.68 -20.82 -6.29
C ARG A 413 -12.91 -20.08 -7.37
N TRP A 414 -13.22 -20.37 -8.64
CA TRP A 414 -12.65 -19.67 -9.79
C TRP A 414 -13.15 -18.23 -9.89
N GLU A 415 -14.44 -18.01 -9.65
CA GLU A 415 -15.03 -16.67 -9.58
C GLU A 415 -14.34 -15.84 -8.50
N THR A 416 -14.13 -16.38 -7.30
CA THR A 416 -13.42 -15.70 -6.21
C THR A 416 -11.98 -15.37 -6.60
N LEU A 417 -11.26 -16.34 -7.21
CA LEU A 417 -9.88 -16.14 -7.65
C LEU A 417 -9.77 -15.03 -8.69
N LEU A 418 -10.65 -15.04 -9.70
CA LEU A 418 -10.72 -14.00 -10.72
C LEU A 418 -11.16 -12.66 -10.12
N GLY A 419 -12.07 -12.69 -9.14
CA GLY A 419 -12.56 -11.54 -8.41
C GLY A 419 -11.44 -10.75 -7.72
N TYR A 420 -10.43 -11.42 -7.17
CA TYR A 420 -9.26 -10.72 -6.59
C TYR A 420 -8.54 -9.79 -7.58
N PHE A 421 -8.68 -10.03 -8.88
CA PHE A 421 -8.05 -9.23 -9.93
C PHE A 421 -9.06 -8.35 -10.68
N LEU A 422 -10.22 -8.88 -11.01
CA LEU A 422 -11.16 -8.31 -11.99
C LEU A 422 -12.43 -7.73 -11.37
N ASP A 423 -12.70 -7.98 -10.09
CA ASP A 423 -13.91 -7.49 -9.45
C ASP A 423 -13.96 -5.96 -9.45
N GLN A 424 -15.14 -5.40 -9.71
CA GLN A 424 -15.33 -3.96 -9.85
C GLN A 424 -15.27 -3.21 -8.52
N ARG A 425 -15.43 -3.92 -7.39
CA ARG A 425 -15.44 -3.34 -6.05
C ARG A 425 -14.08 -3.47 -5.37
N ASP A 426 -13.48 -4.66 -5.40
CA ASP A 426 -12.23 -4.97 -4.67
C ASP A 426 -11.09 -5.56 -5.52
N GLY A 427 -11.26 -5.65 -6.84
CA GLY A 427 -10.28 -6.25 -7.74
C GLY A 427 -9.01 -5.41 -7.92
N LEU A 428 -7.84 -6.07 -7.88
CA LEU A 428 -6.53 -5.42 -7.98
C LEU A 428 -6.36 -4.59 -9.27
N LEU A 429 -6.79 -5.12 -10.42
CA LEU A 429 -6.49 -4.54 -11.73
C LEU A 429 -7.34 -3.31 -12.04
N LEU A 430 -8.49 -3.14 -11.37
CA LEU A 430 -9.27 -1.92 -11.49
C LEU A 430 -8.52 -0.73 -10.88
N TYR A 431 -8.03 -0.89 -9.65
CA TYR A 431 -7.38 0.20 -8.91
C TYR A 431 -5.89 0.36 -9.21
N SER A 432 -5.25 -0.70 -9.68
CA SER A 432 -3.82 -0.68 -10.00
C SER A 432 -3.53 -1.56 -11.23
N PRO A 433 -3.97 -1.14 -12.42
CA PRO A 433 -3.77 -1.88 -13.67
C PRO A 433 -2.31 -2.15 -14.00
N ILE A 434 -1.34 -1.47 -13.38
CA ILE A 434 0.09 -1.82 -13.52
C ILE A 434 0.40 -3.28 -13.14
N PHE A 435 -0.36 -3.89 -12.24
CA PHE A 435 -0.12 -5.28 -11.83
C PHE A 435 -0.49 -6.30 -12.91
N PHE A 436 -1.20 -5.90 -13.97
CA PHE A 436 -1.33 -6.73 -15.18
C PHE A 436 0.05 -7.05 -15.78
N PHE A 437 0.97 -6.07 -15.74
CA PHE A 437 2.33 -6.24 -16.24
C PHE A 437 3.20 -7.11 -15.33
N ALA A 438 2.82 -7.30 -14.06
CA ALA A 438 3.45 -8.30 -13.22
C ALA A 438 3.22 -9.72 -13.74
N LEU A 439 2.02 -10.00 -14.27
CA LEU A 439 1.69 -11.27 -14.92
C LEU A 439 2.55 -11.47 -16.19
N LEU A 440 2.73 -10.44 -17.00
CA LEU A 440 3.63 -10.48 -18.15
C LEU A 440 5.09 -10.71 -17.73
N GLY A 441 5.52 -10.15 -16.59
CA GLY A 441 6.81 -10.43 -15.99
C GLY A 441 6.98 -11.89 -15.58
N PHE A 442 5.94 -12.51 -15.00
CA PHE A 442 5.93 -13.94 -14.72
C PHE A 442 6.03 -14.78 -15.99
N ILE A 443 5.32 -14.42 -17.06
CA ILE A 443 5.47 -15.07 -18.37
C ILE A 443 6.90 -14.95 -18.89
N GLY A 444 7.53 -13.78 -18.73
CA GLY A 444 8.94 -13.57 -19.03
C GLY A 444 9.87 -14.49 -18.24
N LEU A 445 9.54 -14.78 -16.97
CA LEU A 445 10.31 -15.70 -16.13
C LEU A 445 10.20 -17.16 -16.59
N ILE A 446 9.08 -17.59 -17.20
CA ILE A 446 8.93 -18.96 -17.74
C ILE A 446 10.08 -19.28 -18.70
N LYS A 447 10.46 -18.32 -19.55
CA LYS A 447 11.51 -18.51 -20.56
C LYS A 447 12.93 -18.33 -20.01
N ASN A 448 13.11 -17.47 -19.02
CA ASN A 448 14.43 -16.99 -18.60
C ASN A 448 14.92 -17.55 -17.26
N ASN A 449 14.02 -17.85 -16.34
CA ASN A 449 14.36 -18.36 -15.02
C ASN A 449 13.15 -19.08 -14.38
N PHE A 450 12.75 -20.19 -15.00
CA PHE A 450 11.57 -20.96 -14.57
C PHE A 450 11.69 -21.45 -13.11
N ARG A 451 12.89 -21.82 -12.67
CA ARG A 451 13.14 -22.23 -11.28
C ARG A 451 12.82 -21.12 -10.28
N PHE A 452 13.15 -19.87 -10.62
CA PHE A 452 12.80 -18.73 -9.79
C PHE A 452 11.28 -18.47 -9.77
N LEU A 453 10.61 -18.60 -10.91
CA LEU A 453 9.15 -18.51 -10.97
C LEU A 453 8.48 -19.57 -10.09
N LEU A 454 8.88 -20.83 -10.22
CA LEU A 454 8.36 -21.92 -9.39
C LEU A 454 8.55 -21.64 -7.91
N LEU A 455 9.71 -21.12 -7.52
CA LEU A 455 9.97 -20.74 -6.14
C LEU A 455 9.06 -19.60 -5.66
N LEU A 456 8.86 -18.56 -6.47
CA LEU A 456 7.94 -17.47 -6.15
C LEU A 456 6.51 -17.99 -5.96
N LEU A 457 6.03 -18.83 -6.88
CA LEU A 457 4.71 -19.44 -6.80
C LEU A 457 4.60 -20.38 -5.61
N PHE A 458 5.61 -21.19 -5.33
CA PHE A 458 5.62 -22.08 -4.17
C PHE A 458 5.43 -21.33 -2.85
N VAL A 459 6.05 -20.16 -2.69
CA VAL A 459 5.94 -19.37 -1.45
C VAL A 459 4.68 -18.52 -1.40
N SER A 460 4.21 -17.98 -2.54
CA SER A 460 3.11 -16.99 -2.55
C SER A 460 1.75 -17.57 -2.93
N ALA A 461 1.69 -18.55 -3.83
CA ALA A 461 0.44 -19.07 -4.37
C ALA A 461 -0.45 -19.77 -3.34
N PRO A 462 0.07 -20.60 -2.41
CA PRO A 462 -0.79 -21.30 -1.47
C PRO A 462 -1.69 -20.37 -0.65
N TYR A 463 -1.20 -19.17 -0.30
CA TYR A 463 -1.95 -18.19 0.49
C TYR A 463 -3.21 -17.67 -0.22
N TYR A 464 -3.09 -17.14 -1.44
CA TYR A 464 -4.25 -16.61 -2.14
C TYR A 464 -5.10 -17.72 -2.80
N LEU A 465 -4.50 -18.85 -3.18
CA LEU A 465 -5.24 -19.99 -3.72
C LEU A 465 -6.13 -20.61 -2.65
N VAL A 466 -5.64 -20.80 -1.43
CA VAL A 466 -6.49 -21.28 -0.33
C VAL A 466 -7.58 -20.26 -0.01
N SER A 467 -7.26 -18.97 0.05
CA SER A 467 -8.29 -17.94 0.27
C SER A 467 -9.40 -18.02 -0.80
N ALA A 468 -9.03 -18.17 -2.08
CA ALA A 468 -10.00 -18.35 -3.17
C ALA A 468 -10.76 -19.68 -3.09
N TRP A 469 -10.08 -20.75 -2.69
CA TRP A 469 -10.68 -22.08 -2.51
C TRP A 469 -11.74 -22.11 -1.41
N LEU A 470 -11.56 -21.26 -0.39
CA LEU A 470 -12.50 -21.01 0.69
C LEU A 470 -13.57 -19.96 0.32
N THR A 471 -13.58 -19.48 -0.93
CA THR A 471 -14.47 -18.41 -1.42
C THR A 471 -14.42 -17.17 -0.53
N GLN A 472 -13.27 -16.91 0.09
CA GLN A 472 -13.11 -15.85 1.08
C GLN A 472 -12.91 -14.51 0.37
N ARG A 473 -13.94 -13.67 0.41
CA ARG A 473 -13.85 -12.26 -0.02
C ARG A 473 -13.48 -11.37 1.16
N THR A 474 -13.20 -10.11 0.89
CA THR A 474 -12.82 -9.17 1.94
C THR A 474 -14.04 -8.67 2.71
N GLY A 475 -13.88 -8.48 4.02
CA GLY A 475 -14.80 -7.64 4.79
C GLY A 475 -14.56 -6.16 4.47
N TYR A 476 -15.08 -5.27 5.32
CA TYR A 476 -14.92 -3.82 5.19
C TYR A 476 -13.44 -3.40 5.32
N ALA A 477 -12.73 -3.32 4.19
CA ALA A 477 -11.29 -3.06 4.09
C ALA A 477 -10.90 -2.48 2.72
N PRO A 478 -9.71 -1.87 2.55
CA PRO A 478 -9.22 -1.44 1.25
C PRO A 478 -9.05 -2.62 0.28
N GLN A 479 -9.02 -2.33 -1.02
CA GLN A 479 -9.17 -3.34 -2.06
C GLN A 479 -8.01 -4.32 -2.14
N ALA A 480 -8.26 -5.48 -2.76
CA ALA A 480 -7.28 -6.54 -2.99
C ALA A 480 -6.58 -7.10 -1.73
N ARG A 481 -7.19 -6.97 -0.53
CA ARG A 481 -6.68 -7.55 0.75
C ARG A 481 -6.14 -8.98 0.63
N PRO A 482 -6.80 -9.91 -0.10
CA PRO A 482 -6.37 -11.31 -0.16
C PRO A 482 -5.04 -11.49 -0.89
N LEU A 483 -4.53 -10.46 -1.57
CA LEU A 483 -3.24 -10.46 -2.25
C LEU A 483 -2.13 -9.71 -1.48
N VAL A 484 -2.48 -8.82 -0.54
CA VAL A 484 -1.53 -7.88 0.07
C VAL A 484 -0.35 -8.57 0.76
N ALA A 485 -0.60 -9.63 1.55
CA ALA A 485 0.45 -10.34 2.29
C ALA A 485 1.52 -11.00 1.41
N VAL A 486 1.22 -11.20 0.11
CA VAL A 486 2.14 -11.77 -0.88
C VAL A 486 2.34 -10.84 -2.09
N LEU A 487 1.91 -9.58 -2.00
CA LEU A 487 1.98 -8.62 -3.11
C LEU A 487 3.43 -8.39 -3.58
N TRP A 488 4.40 -8.63 -2.71
CA TRP A 488 5.82 -8.56 -3.05
C TRP A 488 6.20 -9.51 -4.21
N SER A 489 5.52 -10.64 -4.41
CA SER A 489 5.76 -11.53 -5.55
C SER A 489 5.34 -10.84 -6.86
N PHE A 490 4.21 -10.14 -6.86
CA PHE A 490 3.76 -9.31 -7.98
C PHE A 490 4.67 -8.09 -8.19
N GLY A 491 5.20 -7.49 -7.13
CA GLY A 491 6.23 -6.45 -7.21
C GLY A 491 7.50 -6.93 -7.93
N LEU A 492 7.93 -8.17 -7.66
CA LEU A 492 9.01 -8.82 -8.40
C LEU A 492 8.63 -9.09 -9.86
N GLY A 493 7.43 -9.63 -10.12
CA GLY A 493 6.91 -9.80 -11.48
C GLY A 493 6.97 -8.49 -12.28
N LEU A 494 6.48 -7.39 -11.70
CA LEU A 494 6.53 -6.06 -12.31
C LEU A 494 7.97 -5.61 -12.61
N ALA A 495 8.90 -5.85 -11.68
CA ALA A 495 10.30 -5.53 -11.91
C ALA A 495 10.90 -6.33 -13.08
N PHE A 496 10.59 -7.63 -13.20
CA PHE A 496 11.05 -8.45 -14.32
C PHE A 496 10.48 -7.99 -15.65
N TYR A 497 9.23 -7.52 -15.67
CA TYR A 497 8.67 -6.85 -16.85
C TYR A 497 9.48 -5.58 -17.21
N LEU A 498 9.75 -4.71 -16.23
CA LEU A 498 10.51 -3.47 -16.44
C LEU A 498 11.95 -3.70 -16.90
N HIS A 499 12.55 -4.83 -16.53
CA HIS A 499 13.91 -5.17 -16.94
C HIS A 499 14.02 -5.46 -18.44
N ARG A 500 12.95 -5.98 -19.05
CA ARG A 500 12.89 -6.31 -20.48
C ARG A 500 11.57 -5.79 -21.07
N PRO A 501 11.47 -4.47 -21.30
CA PRO A 501 10.23 -3.89 -21.79
C PRO A 501 9.90 -4.44 -23.18
N PRO A 502 8.65 -4.85 -23.42
CA PRO A 502 8.18 -5.37 -24.71
C PRO A 502 8.09 -4.28 -25.80
N PRO A 503 7.66 -4.62 -27.03
CA PRO A 503 7.46 -3.67 -28.14
C PRO A 503 6.72 -2.37 -27.77
N LYS A 504 6.96 -1.31 -28.57
CA LYS A 504 6.50 0.07 -28.32
C LYS A 504 5.01 0.19 -27.95
N ILE A 505 4.13 -0.61 -28.58
CA ILE A 505 2.68 -0.59 -28.30
C ILE A 505 2.41 -0.94 -26.83
N ILE A 506 3.00 -2.01 -26.33
CA ILE A 506 2.83 -2.46 -24.94
C ILE A 506 3.45 -1.43 -23.98
N SER A 507 4.54 -0.78 -24.37
CA SER A 507 5.13 0.34 -23.61
C SER A 507 4.18 1.55 -23.50
N SER A 508 3.42 1.87 -24.54
CA SER A 508 2.41 2.95 -24.48
C SER A 508 1.25 2.60 -23.54
N ILE A 509 0.71 1.38 -23.63
CA ILE A 509 -0.34 0.89 -22.72
C ILE A 509 0.16 0.91 -21.27
N PHE A 510 1.41 0.47 -21.05
CA PHE A 510 2.04 0.51 -19.73
C PHE A 510 2.03 1.91 -19.11
N LYS A 511 2.37 2.95 -19.89
CA LYS A 511 2.35 4.33 -19.38
C LYS A 511 0.96 4.79 -18.97
N VAL A 512 -0.08 4.41 -19.72
CA VAL A 512 -1.48 4.69 -19.35
C VAL A 512 -1.84 3.97 -18.05
N CYS A 513 -1.49 2.69 -17.92
CA CYS A 513 -1.74 1.94 -16.70
C CYS A 513 -0.98 2.52 -15.49
N VAL A 514 0.26 2.99 -15.67
CA VAL A 514 1.02 3.71 -14.63
C VAL A 514 0.27 4.96 -14.20
N PHE A 515 -0.16 5.80 -15.15
CA PHE A 515 -0.95 6.99 -14.84
C PHE A 515 -2.22 6.65 -14.06
N LEU A 516 -3.01 5.68 -14.51
CA LEU A 516 -4.23 5.25 -13.83
C LEU A 516 -3.94 4.74 -12.41
N SER A 517 -2.88 3.94 -12.23
CA SER A 517 -2.53 3.35 -10.93
C SER A 517 -2.06 4.38 -9.90
N PHE A 518 -1.61 5.56 -10.34
CA PHE A 518 -1.37 6.71 -9.45
C PHE A 518 -2.60 7.59 -9.28
N LEU A 519 -3.45 7.69 -10.31
CA LEU A 519 -4.69 8.46 -10.24
C LEU A 519 -5.67 7.88 -9.22
N PHE A 520 -5.83 6.55 -9.16
CA PHE A 520 -6.76 5.90 -8.24
C PHE A 520 -6.46 6.22 -6.77
N PRO A 521 -5.23 6.08 -6.25
CA PRO A 521 -4.91 6.51 -4.89
C PRO A 521 -5.27 7.97 -4.60
N LEU A 522 -5.05 8.89 -5.55
CA LEU A 522 -5.41 10.31 -5.39
C LEU A 522 -6.94 10.52 -5.35
N LEU A 523 -7.68 9.82 -6.22
CA LEU A 523 -9.14 9.86 -6.22
C LEU A 523 -9.72 9.26 -4.94
N GLN A 524 -9.14 8.15 -4.47
CA GLN A 524 -9.54 7.48 -3.24
C GLN A 524 -9.15 8.28 -2.00
N LEU A 525 -8.03 9.01 -2.00
CA LEU A 525 -7.73 9.99 -0.95
C LEU A 525 -8.77 11.12 -0.91
N LYS A 526 -9.30 11.53 -2.06
CA LYS A 526 -10.35 12.56 -2.14
C LYS A 526 -11.75 12.04 -1.77
N PHE A 527 -12.02 10.77 -2.07
CA PHE A 527 -13.29 10.10 -1.80
C PHE A 527 -13.07 8.79 -1.03
N PRO A 528 -12.58 8.86 0.22
CA PRO A 528 -12.06 7.69 0.93
C PRO A 528 -13.12 6.65 1.30
N HIS A 529 -14.41 7.00 1.29
CA HIS A 529 -15.49 6.02 1.38
C HIS A 529 -15.47 4.99 0.22
N SER A 530 -14.92 5.32 -0.95
CA SER A 530 -14.81 4.37 -2.06
C SER A 530 -13.82 3.23 -1.79
N LEU A 531 -13.01 3.33 -0.74
CA LEU A 531 -12.09 2.27 -0.31
C LEU A 531 -12.80 1.12 0.37
N TYR A 532 -13.95 1.37 0.97
CA TYR A 532 -14.67 0.40 1.77
C TYR A 532 -15.97 0.06 1.07
N GLN A 533 -15.94 -1.03 0.30
CA GLN A 533 -17.10 -1.53 -0.42
C GLN A 533 -17.45 -2.90 0.13
N LEU A 534 -18.73 -3.10 0.46
CA LEU A 534 -19.22 -4.41 0.88
C LEU A 534 -19.18 -5.35 -0.32
N THR A 535 -18.34 -6.38 -0.23
CA THR A 535 -18.18 -7.42 -1.24
C THR A 535 -18.89 -8.72 -0.90
N THR A 536 -19.54 -8.77 0.27
CA THR A 536 -20.38 -9.87 0.78
C THR A 536 -21.47 -9.31 1.66
#